data_AF-A0AAN4YCL6-F1
#
_entry.id   AF-A0AAN4YCL6-F1
#
_cell.length_a   1.000
_cell.length_b   1.000
_cell.length_c   1.000
_cell.angle_alpha   90.00
_cell.angle_beta   90.00
_cell.angle_gamma   90.00
#
_symmetry.space_group_name_H-M   'P 1'
#
loop_
_entity.id
_entity.type
_entity.pdbx_description
1 polymer ?
#
loop_
_entity_poly.entity_id
_entity_poly.type
_entity_poly.pdbx_seq_one_letter_code
_entity_poly.pdbx_strand_id
1 'polypeptide(L)'
;MSLYVAFFNTTSFVTPYDPMSSPYAFSEGVKNIDFFIILYQDPKAARTFNEARTTFKDPLGDFHSISSLNPGEDGILLVDIAGGNCQSVQSIISTNPEIKGRFIPQYLPVG
;
A
#
# COMPACT_ATOMS: atom_id res chain seq x y z
N MET A 1 -30.22 3.91 9.97
CA MET A 1 -29.11 4.86 10.18
C MET A 1 -27.91 4.34 9.41
N SER A 2 -27.19 5.18 8.65
CA SER A 2 -25.96 4.73 7.98
C SER A 2 -24.90 4.33 9.02
N LEU A 3 -24.15 3.24 8.78
CA LEU A 3 -23.05 2.81 9.65
C LEU A 3 -21.98 3.90 9.80
N TYR A 4 -21.76 4.71 8.76
CA TYR A 4 -20.88 5.88 8.84
C TYR A 4 -21.40 6.95 9.81
N VAL A 5 -22.71 7.25 9.76
CA VAL A 5 -23.32 8.22 10.69
C VAL A 5 -23.30 7.68 12.12
N ALA A 6 -23.55 6.37 12.30
CA ALA A 6 -23.44 5.71 13.59
C ALA A 6 -22.02 5.78 14.16
N PHE A 7 -21.00 5.54 13.34
CA PHE A 7 -19.59 5.68 13.73
C PHE A 7 -19.26 7.12 14.13
N PHE A 8 -19.57 8.12 13.30
CA PHE A 8 -19.22 9.51 13.60
C PHE A 8 -19.98 10.08 14.81
N ASN A 9 -21.17 9.56 15.13
CA ASN A 9 -21.83 9.87 16.40
C ASN A 9 -20.97 9.44 17.61
N THR A 10 -20.19 8.36 17.51
CA THR A 10 -19.28 7.94 18.60
C THR A 10 -18.08 8.86 18.78
N THR A 11 -17.67 9.57 17.72
CA THR A 11 -16.52 10.47 17.74
C THR A 11 -16.92 11.95 17.81
N SER A 12 -18.21 12.25 18.00
CA SER A 12 -18.76 13.61 17.90
C SER A 12 -18.38 14.31 16.58
N PHE A 13 -18.38 13.53 15.48
CA PHE A 13 -17.99 13.96 14.14
C PHE A 13 -16.56 14.50 14.04
N VAL A 14 -15.69 14.12 14.98
CA VAL A 14 -14.25 14.36 14.89
C VAL A 14 -13.61 13.16 14.22
N THR A 15 -12.72 13.41 13.25
CA THR A 15 -11.93 12.33 12.64
C THR A 15 -11.01 11.73 13.70
N PRO A 16 -11.13 10.44 14.02
CA PRO A 16 -10.19 9.79 14.93
C PRO A 16 -8.82 9.73 14.27
N TYR A 17 -7.78 10.06 15.02
CA TYR A 17 -6.38 9.97 14.59
C TYR A 17 -5.79 8.57 14.78
N ASP A 18 -6.48 7.71 15.54
CA ASP A 18 -6.04 6.36 15.84
C ASP A 18 -6.37 5.41 14.67
N PRO A 19 -5.36 4.82 14.00
CA PRO A 19 -5.57 3.83 12.94
C PRO A 19 -6.38 2.60 13.40
N MET A 20 -6.39 2.32 14.70
CA MET A 20 -7.12 1.21 15.31
C MET A 20 -8.61 1.52 15.52
N SER A 21 -9.05 2.73 15.16
CA SER A 21 -10.41 3.23 15.29
C SER A 21 -10.93 3.75 13.94
N SER A 22 -11.15 2.83 12.99
CA SER A 22 -11.67 3.15 11.66
C SER A 22 -13.19 2.87 11.52
N PRO A 23 -13.89 3.55 10.59
CA PRO A 23 -15.29 3.22 10.25
C PRO A 23 -15.48 1.76 9.81
N TYR A 24 -14.44 1.15 9.22
CA TYR A 24 -14.48 -0.25 8.78
C TYR A 24 -14.41 -1.21 9.97
N ALA A 25 -13.52 -0.98 10.93
CA ALA A 25 -13.50 -1.76 12.17
C ALA A 25 -14.85 -1.68 12.89
N PHE A 26 -15.45 -0.49 12.93
CA PHE A 26 -16.79 -0.29 13.49
C PHE A 26 -17.89 -1.07 12.75
N SER A 27 -17.85 -1.14 11.42
CA SER A 27 -18.85 -1.91 10.65
C SER A 27 -18.74 -3.41 10.86
N GLU A 28 -17.54 -3.92 11.10
CA GLU A 28 -17.28 -5.32 11.43
C GLU A 28 -17.53 -5.64 12.91
N GLY A 29 -17.91 -4.63 13.72
CA GLY A 29 -18.17 -4.80 15.16
C GLY A 29 -16.93 -5.08 15.99
N VAL A 30 -15.74 -4.84 15.44
CA VAL A 30 -14.44 -5.06 16.09
C VAL A 30 -13.84 -3.74 16.56
N LYS A 31 -13.02 -3.81 17.60
CA LYS A 31 -12.34 -2.64 18.20
C LYS A 31 -10.86 -2.93 18.34
N ASN A 32 -10.05 -1.87 18.34
CA ASN A 32 -8.61 -1.95 18.58
C ASN A 32 -7.90 -2.90 17.60
N ILE A 33 -8.33 -2.89 16.35
CA ILE A 33 -7.73 -3.68 15.28
C ILE A 33 -7.60 -2.81 14.03
N ASP A 34 -6.43 -2.86 13.40
CA ASP A 34 -6.14 -2.10 12.20
C ASP A 34 -6.92 -2.66 10.99
N PHE A 35 -7.23 -1.78 10.03
CA PHE A 35 -7.94 -2.12 8.80
C PHE A 35 -7.29 -3.29 8.05
N PHE A 36 -5.97 -3.28 7.89
CA PHE A 36 -5.27 -4.32 7.14
C PHE A 36 -5.32 -5.65 7.88
N ILE A 37 -5.25 -5.65 9.21
CA ILE A 37 -5.38 -6.89 9.99
C ILE A 37 -6.77 -7.51 9.78
N ILE A 38 -7.85 -6.73 9.82
CA ILE A 38 -9.20 -7.23 9.52
C ILE A 38 -9.25 -7.78 8.08
N LEU A 39 -8.74 -7.01 7.12
CA LEU A 39 -8.75 -7.38 5.71
C LEU A 39 -8.02 -8.71 5.45
N TYR A 40 -6.85 -8.91 6.06
CA TYR A 40 -6.03 -10.11 5.86
C TYR A 40 -6.54 -11.35 6.59
N GLN A 41 -7.54 -11.23 7.49
CA GLN A 41 -8.24 -12.38 8.09
C GLN A 41 -9.20 -13.06 7.11
N ASP A 42 -9.68 -12.37 6.07
CA ASP A 42 -10.46 -12.96 4.99
C ASP A 42 -9.59 -13.10 3.71
N PRO A 43 -9.17 -14.32 3.34
CA PRO A 43 -8.35 -14.55 2.15
C PRO A 43 -8.98 -14.05 0.85
N LYS A 44 -10.32 -14.05 0.75
CA LYS A 44 -11.04 -13.56 -0.43
C LYS A 44 -10.96 -12.04 -0.48
N ALA A 45 -11.23 -11.36 0.63
CA ALA A 45 -11.13 -9.89 0.72
C ALA A 45 -9.69 -9.42 0.45
N ALA A 46 -8.70 -10.07 1.07
CA ALA A 46 -7.28 -9.80 0.83
C ALA A 46 -6.90 -9.95 -0.65
N ARG A 47 -7.37 -11.02 -1.30
CA ARG A 47 -7.14 -11.23 -2.74
C ARG A 47 -7.76 -10.12 -3.58
N THR A 48 -9.04 -9.79 -3.35
CA THR A 48 -9.72 -8.72 -4.09
C THR A 48 -9.04 -7.37 -3.89
N PHE A 49 -8.59 -7.06 -2.68
CA PHE A 49 -7.83 -5.84 -2.42
C PHE A 49 -6.49 -5.82 -3.17
N ASN A 50 -5.75 -6.93 -3.14
CA ASN A 50 -4.49 -7.05 -3.86
C ASN A 50 -4.67 -6.91 -5.38
N GLU A 51 -5.75 -7.46 -5.95
CA GLU A 51 -6.12 -7.29 -7.35
C GLU A 51 -6.54 -5.85 -7.65
N ALA A 52 -7.26 -5.17 -6.76
CA ALA A 52 -7.63 -3.76 -6.97
C ALA A 52 -6.39 -2.84 -6.99
N ARG A 53 -5.38 -3.12 -6.16
CA ARG A 53 -4.15 -2.32 -6.12
C ARG A 53 -3.37 -2.32 -7.44
N THR A 54 -3.54 -3.34 -8.30
CA THR A 54 -2.84 -3.40 -9.60
C THR A 54 -3.45 -2.51 -10.68
N THR A 55 -4.61 -1.92 -10.44
CA THR A 55 -5.33 -1.14 -11.46
C THR A 55 -4.90 0.33 -11.55
N PHE A 56 -4.09 0.81 -10.61
CA PHE A 56 -3.58 2.18 -10.66
C PHE A 56 -2.35 2.26 -11.57
N LYS A 57 -2.45 3.07 -12.63
CA LYS A 57 -1.33 3.34 -13.53
C LYS A 57 -0.24 4.08 -12.75
N ASP A 58 0.95 3.50 -12.70
CA ASP A 58 2.08 4.08 -11.97
C ASP A 58 2.57 5.37 -12.64
N PRO A 59 2.50 6.53 -11.95
CA PRO A 59 2.95 7.81 -12.51
C PRO A 59 4.40 8.13 -12.12
N LEU A 60 5.09 7.28 -11.34
CA LEU A 60 6.42 7.59 -10.78
C LEU A 60 7.53 7.71 -11.84
N GLY A 61 7.42 6.98 -12.95
CA GLY A 61 8.38 7.05 -14.05
C GLY A 61 8.54 8.46 -14.63
N ASP A 62 7.56 9.33 -14.46
CA ASP A 62 7.53 10.67 -15.05
C ASP A 62 8.08 11.77 -14.12
N PHE A 63 8.26 11.50 -12.81
CA PHE A 63 8.60 12.53 -11.83
C PHE A 63 10.08 12.61 -11.42
N HIS A 64 10.87 11.57 -11.69
CA HIS A 64 12.30 11.56 -11.36
C HIS A 64 13.14 10.91 -12.46
N SER A 65 14.27 11.54 -12.83
CA SER A 65 15.22 10.98 -13.80
C SER A 65 16.00 9.82 -13.18
N ILE A 66 15.34 8.67 -13.06
CA ILE A 66 15.91 7.45 -12.50
C ILE A 66 17.14 7.00 -13.29
N SER A 67 17.18 7.26 -14.60
CA SER A 67 18.35 7.02 -15.46
C SER A 67 19.64 7.76 -15.04
N SER A 68 19.54 8.82 -14.24
CA SER A 68 20.71 9.55 -13.73
C SER A 68 21.37 8.87 -12.52
N LEU A 69 20.70 7.89 -11.91
CA LEU A 69 21.21 7.15 -10.77
C LEU A 69 22.20 6.07 -11.24
N ASN A 70 23.36 5.98 -10.59
CA ASN A 70 24.36 4.95 -10.87
C ASN A 70 24.93 4.35 -9.57
N PRO A 71 24.17 3.47 -8.90
CA PRO A 71 24.62 2.83 -7.67
C PRO A 71 25.64 1.70 -7.92
N GLY A 72 25.93 1.35 -9.19
CA GLY A 72 26.75 0.19 -9.56
C GLY A 72 25.97 -1.14 -9.46
N GLU A 73 26.63 -2.26 -9.78
CA GLU A 73 25.99 -3.58 -9.83
C GLU A 73 25.52 -4.07 -8.45
N ASP A 74 26.32 -3.85 -7.40
CA ASP A 74 26.01 -4.30 -6.04
C ASP A 74 25.26 -3.27 -5.20
N GLY A 75 25.15 -2.04 -5.70
CA GLY A 75 24.49 -0.95 -4.99
C GLY A 75 22.98 -1.12 -4.91
N ILE A 76 22.36 -0.55 -3.87
CA ILE A 76 20.90 -0.50 -3.77
C ILE A 76 20.43 0.71 -4.55
N LEU A 77 19.62 0.46 -5.58
CA LEU A 77 19.05 1.51 -6.42
C LEU A 77 17.75 2.05 -5.83
N LEU A 78 16.87 1.15 -5.40
CA LEU A 78 15.56 1.49 -4.88
C LEU A 78 15.11 0.51 -3.81
N VAL A 79 14.57 1.04 -2.72
CA VAL A 79 13.78 0.27 -1.74
C VAL A 79 12.32 0.69 -1.90
N ASP A 80 11.48 -0.24 -2.34
CA ASP A 80 10.05 0.01 -2.60
C ASP A 80 9.23 -0.36 -1.35
N ILE A 81 9.06 0.62 -0.46
CA ILE A 81 8.40 0.45 0.84
C ILE A 81 6.88 0.45 0.62
N ALA A 82 6.23 -0.66 0.98
CA ALA A 82 4.80 -0.89 0.75
C ALA A 82 4.39 -0.87 -0.74
N GLY A 83 5.29 -1.27 -1.63
CA GLY A 83 5.14 -1.24 -3.10
C GLY A 83 4.05 -2.10 -3.75
N GLY A 84 3.13 -2.65 -2.96
CA GLY A 84 2.09 -3.58 -3.40
C GLY A 84 2.63 -4.78 -4.19
N ASN A 85 2.42 -4.74 -5.52
CA ASN A 85 2.77 -5.82 -6.44
C ASN A 85 4.00 -5.48 -7.32
N CYS A 86 4.88 -4.59 -6.85
CA CYS A 86 6.10 -4.14 -7.56
C CYS A 86 5.84 -3.46 -8.92
N GLN A 87 4.65 -2.96 -9.21
CA GLN A 87 4.34 -2.42 -10.55
C GLN A 87 5.21 -1.22 -10.91
N SER A 88 5.52 -0.37 -9.93
CA SER A 88 6.39 0.77 -10.15
C SER A 88 7.83 0.34 -10.45
N VAL A 89 8.35 -0.64 -9.71
CA VAL A 89 9.67 -1.24 -10.00
C VAL A 89 9.71 -1.84 -11.40
N GLN A 90 8.68 -2.59 -11.79
CA GLN A 90 8.58 -3.18 -13.13
C GLN A 90 8.57 -2.10 -14.22
N SER A 91 7.80 -1.02 -14.02
CA SER A 91 7.77 0.14 -14.92
C SER A 91 9.17 0.75 -15.08
N ILE A 92 9.85 1.02 -13.96
CA ILE A 92 11.19 1.61 -13.94
C ILE A 92 12.21 0.77 -14.72
N ILE A 93 12.24 -0.54 -14.48
CA ILE A 93 13.12 -1.49 -15.17
C ILE A 93 12.80 -1.52 -16.67
N SER A 94 11.52 -1.54 -17.03
CA SER A 94 11.10 -1.58 -18.43
C SER A 94 11.48 -0.31 -19.21
N THR A 95 11.43 0.85 -18.56
CA THR A 95 11.77 2.15 -19.16
C THR A 95 13.27 2.43 -19.16
N ASN A 96 14.03 1.80 -18.25
CA ASN A 96 15.47 2.04 -18.08
C ASN A 96 16.23 0.69 -18.03
N PRO A 97 16.26 -0.10 -19.11
CA PRO A 97 16.83 -1.46 -19.08
C PRO A 97 18.34 -1.50 -18.78
N GLU A 98 19.05 -0.39 -19.02
CA GLU A 98 20.48 -0.25 -18.75
C GLU A 98 20.81 0.09 -17.29
N ILE A 99 19.79 0.37 -16.47
CA ILE A 99 20.01 0.79 -15.09
C ILE A 99 20.57 -0.35 -14.26
N LYS A 100 21.65 -0.06 -13.52
CA LYS A 100 22.32 -1.03 -12.65
C LYS A 100 21.89 -0.84 -11.19
N GLY A 101 21.96 -1.93 -10.43
CA GLY A 101 21.70 -1.94 -8.99
C GLY A 101 20.50 -2.79 -8.60
N ARG A 102 20.33 -2.94 -7.28
CA ARG A 102 19.32 -3.81 -6.68
C ARG A 102 18.03 -3.05 -6.36
N PHE A 103 16.90 -3.68 -6.69
CA PHE A 103 15.56 -3.27 -6.26
C PHE A 103 15.11 -4.16 -5.09
N ILE A 104 14.69 -3.54 -3.99
CA ILE A 104 14.27 -4.25 -2.78
C ILE A 104 12.82 -3.89 -2.47
N PRO A 105 11.85 -4.75 -2.81
CA PRO A 105 10.48 -4.55 -2.38
C PRO A 105 10.33 -4.91 -0.89
N GLN A 106 9.60 -4.10 -0.14
CA GLN A 106 9.32 -4.33 1.29
C GLN A 106 7.82 -4.29 1.56
N TYR A 107 7.33 -5.31 2.26
CA TYR A 107 5.91 -5.50 2.53
C TYR A 107 5.67 -5.83 4.00
N LEU A 108 4.41 -5.66 4.41
CA LEU A 108 3.94 -6.28 5.64
C LEU A 108 4.02 -7.82 5.48
N PRO A 109 4.43 -8.56 6.52
CA PRO A 109 4.33 -10.01 6.53
C PRO A 109 2.89 -10.42 6.25
N VAL A 110 2.68 -11.34 5.32
CA VAL A 110 1.38 -12.00 5.15
C VAL A 110 1.16 -12.86 6.39
N GLY A 111 0.02 -12.66 7.08
CA GLY A 111 -0.42 -13.51 8.19
C GLY A 111 -0.73 -14.93 7.73
#